data_AF-G1WKI8-F1
#
_entry.id   AF-G1WKI8-F1
#
_cell.length_a   1.000
_cell.length_b   1.000
_cell.length_c   1.000
_cell.angle_alpha   90.00
_cell.angle_beta   90.00
_cell.angle_gamma   90.00
#
_symmetry.space_group_name_H-M   'P 1'
#
loop_
_entity.id
_entity.type
_entity.pdbx_description
1 polymer ?
#
loop_
_entity_poly.entity_id
_entity_poly.type
_entity_poly.pdbx_seq_one_letter_code
_entity_poly.pdbx_strand_id
1 'polypeptide(L)'
;MDRLQEKTTAPYPPVGADGGQSLSQKPNQSIAEGVTEHKPPERDLEEILRQISRVNDPAYLPTVSMNDLYEQVYPGRPPVVDGLLYAGTYLFVGAPKVGKSFLMVQLAFM
;
A
#
# COMPACT_ATOMS: atom_id res chain seq x y z
N MET A 1 -2.69 -48.62 32.42
CA MET A 1 -3.83 -48.49 31.52
C MET A 1 -3.65 -47.17 30.79
N ASP A 2 -2.86 -47.12 29.72
CA ASP A 2 -3.13 -47.51 28.32
C ASP A 2 -3.90 -46.48 27.51
N ARG A 3 -3.37 -46.25 26.30
CA ARG A 3 -3.74 -45.27 25.26
C ARG A 3 -5.12 -45.57 24.66
N LEU A 4 -5.82 -44.56 24.13
CA LEU A 4 -6.37 -44.52 22.74
C LEU A 4 -7.29 -43.30 22.51
N GLN A 5 -7.05 -42.54 21.42
CA GLN A 5 -8.04 -42.01 20.43
C GLN A 5 -9.20 -41.11 20.92
N GLU A 6 -9.89 -40.27 20.15
CA GLU A 6 -9.77 -39.60 18.86
C GLU A 6 -11.04 -38.70 18.77
N LYS A 7 -10.88 -37.43 18.39
CA LYS A 7 -11.82 -36.53 17.66
C LYS A 7 -13.31 -36.38 18.06
N THR A 8 -13.73 -35.11 17.90
CA THR A 8 -15.06 -34.62 17.41
C THR A 8 -16.03 -34.10 18.47
N THR A 9 -16.20 -32.77 18.50
CA THR A 9 -17.47 -32.07 18.20
C THR A 9 -17.38 -30.64 18.74
N ALA A 10 -17.24 -29.66 17.84
CA ALA A 10 -17.41 -28.26 18.18
C ALA A 10 -18.89 -28.00 18.55
N PRO A 11 -19.20 -27.26 19.63
CA PRO A 11 -20.56 -26.86 19.91
C PRO A 11 -21.03 -25.91 18.81
N TYR A 12 -22.07 -26.32 18.07
CA TYR A 12 -22.79 -25.51 17.11
C TYR A 12 -23.15 -24.13 17.71
N PRO A 13 -22.84 -23.00 17.05
CA PRO A 13 -23.51 -21.75 17.34
C PRO A 13 -24.96 -21.82 16.83
N PRO A 14 -25.92 -21.21 17.54
CA PRO A 14 -27.34 -21.34 17.23
C PRO A 14 -27.66 -20.67 15.90
N VAL A 15 -28.26 -21.46 15.01
CA VAL A 15 -28.89 -21.04 13.77
C VAL A 15 -30.09 -20.15 14.11
N GLY A 16 -30.06 -18.91 13.63
CA GLY A 16 -31.13 -17.93 13.82
C GLY A 16 -31.24 -17.00 12.63
N ALA A 17 -31.85 -17.48 11.56
CA ALA A 17 -32.61 -16.71 10.58
C ALA A 17 -33.27 -17.68 9.60
N ASP A 18 -34.33 -18.33 10.06
CA ASP A 18 -35.38 -18.84 9.18
C ASP A 18 -36.08 -17.62 8.56
N GLY A 19 -35.74 -17.36 7.30
CA GLY A 19 -36.28 -16.27 6.49
C GLY A 19 -36.04 -16.63 5.03
N GLY A 20 -36.92 -17.49 4.50
CA GLY A 20 -36.82 -18.03 3.15
C GLY A 20 -36.53 -16.96 2.10
N GLN A 21 -35.56 -17.21 1.23
CA GLN A 21 -35.39 -16.46 -0.01
C GLN A 21 -36.56 -16.78 -0.94
N SER A 22 -37.38 -15.76 -1.24
CA SER A 22 -38.38 -15.86 -2.32
C SER A 22 -37.69 -16.07 -3.66
N LEU A 23 -37.84 -17.26 -4.22
CA LEU A 23 -37.53 -17.55 -5.61
C LEU A 23 -38.59 -16.89 -6.51
N SER A 24 -38.26 -15.77 -7.13
CA SER A 24 -38.70 -15.38 -8.48
C SER A 24 -38.71 -13.85 -8.66
N GLN A 25 -37.61 -13.30 -9.18
CA GLN A 25 -37.65 -12.32 -10.26
C GLN A 25 -36.44 -12.55 -11.15
N LYS A 26 -36.65 -13.09 -12.36
CA LYS A 26 -35.64 -13.14 -13.41
C LYS A 26 -35.47 -11.73 -13.97
N PRO A 27 -34.29 -11.08 -13.90
CA PRO A 27 -33.99 -10.04 -14.86
C PRO A 27 -33.62 -10.76 -16.17
N ASN A 28 -34.56 -10.84 -17.12
CA ASN A 28 -34.26 -11.17 -18.50
C ASN A 28 -33.55 -9.98 -19.15
N GLN A 29 -32.32 -9.71 -18.71
CA GLN A 29 -31.37 -8.91 -19.47
C GLN A 29 -30.12 -9.76 -19.60
N SER A 30 -30.14 -10.60 -20.64
CA SER A 30 -28.94 -11.18 -21.23
C SER A 30 -27.99 -10.01 -21.51
N ILE A 31 -26.83 -9.98 -20.86
CA ILE A 31 -25.74 -9.12 -21.29
C ILE A 31 -25.25 -9.75 -22.59
N ALA A 32 -25.88 -9.36 -23.71
CA ALA A 32 -25.29 -9.60 -25.00
C ALA A 32 -23.99 -8.79 -25.00
N GLU A 33 -22.86 -9.50 -25.02
CA GLU A 33 -21.55 -8.95 -25.35
C GLU A 33 -21.63 -8.37 -26.76
N GLY A 34 -22.14 -7.14 -26.86
CA GLY A 34 -21.88 -6.28 -27.99
C GLY A 34 -20.41 -5.93 -27.91
N VAL A 35 -19.62 -6.50 -28.83
CA VAL A 35 -18.25 -6.07 -29.10
C VAL A 35 -18.33 -4.61 -29.55
N THR A 36 -18.33 -3.69 -28.59
CA THR A 36 -17.99 -2.30 -28.84
C THR A 36 -16.50 -2.29 -29.12
N GLU A 37 -16.14 -1.94 -30.35
CA GLU A 37 -14.78 -1.51 -30.68
C GLU A 37 -14.28 -0.60 -29.55
N HIS A 38 -13.26 -1.05 -28.84
CA HIS A 38 -12.68 -0.33 -27.72
C HIS A 38 -11.84 0.83 -28.28
N LYS A 39 -12.51 1.82 -28.85
CA LYS A 39 -11.92 3.14 -29.09
C LYS A 39 -11.38 3.60 -27.74
N PRO A 40 -10.10 4.02 -27.63
CA PRO A 40 -9.64 4.60 -26.38
C PRO A 40 -10.58 5.78 -26.06
N PRO A 41 -11.18 5.85 -24.86
CA PRO A 41 -11.98 7.01 -24.50
C PRO A 41 -11.05 8.22 -24.64
N GLU A 42 -11.53 9.23 -25.37
CA GLU A 42 -10.89 10.55 -25.39
C GLU A 42 -10.79 10.98 -23.92
N ARG A 43 -9.58 10.90 -23.35
CA ARG A 43 -9.36 11.23 -21.95
C ARG A 43 -9.81 12.66 -21.76
N ASP A 44 -10.80 12.85 -20.89
CA ASP A 44 -11.37 14.16 -20.61
C ASP A 44 -10.24 15.11 -20.15
N LEU A 45 -10.19 16.30 -20.75
CA LEU A 45 -9.13 17.28 -20.48
C LEU A 45 -9.06 17.60 -18.98
N GLU A 46 -10.20 17.63 -18.31
CA GLU A 46 -10.31 17.84 -16.87
C GLU A 46 -9.65 16.71 -16.05
N GLU A 47 -9.76 15.46 -16.51
CA GLU A 47 -9.10 14.33 -15.87
C GLU A 47 -7.57 14.40 -16.03
N ILE A 48 -7.09 14.82 -17.20
CA ILE A 48 -5.66 15.06 -17.45
C ILE A 48 -5.15 16.18 -16.53
N LEU A 49 -5.86 17.30 -16.45
CA LEU A 49 -5.50 18.41 -15.56
C LEU A 49 -5.49 17.99 -14.09
N ARG A 50 -6.44 17.15 -13.66
CA ARG A 50 -6.48 16.59 -12.30
C ARG A 50 -5.27 15.68 -12.04
N GLN A 51 -4.87 14.86 -13.01
CA GLN A 51 -3.68 14.02 -12.89
C GLN A 51 -2.40 14.86 -12.78
N ILE A 52 -2.26 15.91 -13.60
CA ILE A 52 -1.13 16.84 -13.55
C ILE A 52 -1.05 17.51 -12.17
N SER A 53 -2.19 18.00 -11.66
CA SER A 53 -2.26 18.59 -10.32
C SER A 53 -1.80 17.60 -9.24
N ARG A 54 -2.24 16.34 -9.34
CA ARG A 54 -1.87 15.28 -8.39
C ARG A 54 -0.39 14.93 -8.42
N VAL A 55 0.23 14.86 -9.60
CA VAL A 55 1.67 14.55 -9.70
C VAL A 55 2.57 15.73 -9.31
N ASN A 56 2.04 16.95 -9.35
CA ASN A 56 2.74 18.16 -8.95
C ASN A 56 2.66 18.45 -7.44
N ASP A 57 1.85 17.70 -6.68
CA ASP A 57 1.79 17.83 -5.23
C ASP A 57 3.15 17.45 -4.61
N PRO A 58 3.78 18.30 -3.78
CA PRO A 58 5.05 17.97 -3.12
C PRO A 58 4.98 16.73 -2.21
N ALA A 59 3.79 16.32 -1.77
CA ALA A 59 3.57 15.10 -1.01
C ALA A 59 3.30 13.87 -1.90
N TYR A 60 3.21 14.03 -3.22
CA TYR A 60 3.00 12.92 -4.15
C TYR A 60 4.24 12.02 -4.16
N LEU A 61 4.04 10.75 -3.82
CA LEU A 61 5.04 9.72 -3.94
C LEU A 61 4.78 8.92 -5.21
N PRO A 62 5.66 9.00 -6.24
CA PRO A 62 5.51 8.23 -7.45
C PRO A 62 5.50 6.73 -7.14
N THR A 63 4.48 6.03 -7.64
CA THR A 63 4.44 4.57 -7.57
C THR A 63 5.33 3.99 -8.65
N VAL A 64 6.25 3.13 -8.28
CA VAL A 64 7.17 2.44 -9.20
C VAL A 64 6.77 0.96 -9.25
N SER A 65 6.72 0.36 -10.44
CA SER A 65 6.43 -1.07 -10.56
C SER A 65 7.66 -1.91 -10.18
N MET A 66 7.45 -3.18 -9.84
CA MET A 66 8.57 -4.06 -9.51
C MET A 66 9.54 -4.22 -10.68
N ASN A 67 9.02 -4.24 -11.92
CA ASN A 67 9.84 -4.37 -13.12
C ASN A 67 10.71 -3.12 -13.32
N ASP A 68 10.11 -1.95 -13.20
CA ASP A 68 10.82 -0.67 -13.29
C ASP A 68 11.92 -0.55 -12.23
N LEU A 69 11.67 -1.05 -11.02
CA LEU A 69 12.65 -1.04 -9.94
C LEU A 69 13.91 -1.88 -10.27
N TYR A 70 13.75 -2.98 -11.02
CA TYR A 70 14.85 -3.85 -11.41
C TYR A 70 15.59 -3.33 -12.65
N GLU A 71 14.88 -2.73 -13.61
CA GLU A 71 15.46 -2.25 -14.86
C GLU A 71 16.10 -0.87 -14.73
N GLN A 72 15.59 -0.01 -13.83
CA GLN A 72 16.08 1.35 -13.67
C GLN A 72 17.27 1.42 -12.71
N VAL A 73 18.32 2.13 -13.12
CA VAL A 73 19.43 2.49 -12.24
C VAL A 73 19.08 3.76 -11.48
N TYR A 74 18.82 3.62 -10.17
CA TYR A 74 18.63 4.78 -9.30
C TYR A 74 19.98 5.31 -8.82
N PRO A 75 20.33 6.57 -9.13
CA PRO A 75 21.53 7.17 -8.58
C PRO A 75 21.41 7.25 -7.05
N GLY A 76 22.52 7.01 -6.36
CA GLY A 76 22.58 7.20 -4.91
C GLY A 76 22.27 8.65 -4.55
N ARG A 77 21.43 8.85 -3.53
CA ARG A 77 21.18 10.19 -3.00
C ARG A 77 22.48 10.74 -2.39
N PRO A 78 22.81 12.03 -2.60
CA PRO A 78 23.98 12.59 -1.97
C PRO A 78 23.88 12.49 -0.44
N PRO A 79 24.99 12.23 0.26
CA PRO A 79 25.00 12.23 1.71
C PRO A 79 24.71 13.63 2.26
N VAL A 80 24.01 13.70 3.40
CA VAL A 80 23.84 14.91 4.20
C VAL A 80 25.16 15.23 4.92
N VAL A 81 25.85 14.19 5.40
CA VAL A 81 27.19 14.27 5.97
C VAL A 81 28.04 13.19 5.32
N ASP A 82 29.11 13.59 4.63
CA ASP A 82 29.92 12.66 3.86
C ASP A 82 30.49 11.55 4.74
N GLY A 83 30.34 10.30 4.29
CA GLY A 83 30.72 9.10 5.04
C GLY A 83 29.95 8.81 6.33
N LEU A 84 28.94 9.62 6.70
CA LEU A 84 28.22 9.47 7.98
C LEU A 84 26.70 9.36 7.84
N LEU A 85 26.05 10.29 7.15
CA LEU A 85 24.59 10.38 7.08
C LEU A 85 24.10 10.54 5.65
N TYR A 86 23.20 9.67 5.24
CA TYR A 86 22.39 9.82 4.04
C TYR A 86 21.02 10.40 4.40
N ALA A 87 20.21 10.79 3.42
CA ALA A 87 18.85 11.23 3.70
C ALA A 87 18.02 10.08 4.31
N GLY A 88 17.49 10.28 5.52
CA GLY A 88 16.70 9.27 6.22
C GLY A 88 16.47 9.62 7.69
N THR A 89 15.81 8.72 8.41
CA THR A 89 15.54 8.85 9.84
C THR A 89 16.54 8.03 10.63
N TYR A 90 17.30 8.67 11.51
CA TYR A 90 18.33 8.04 12.32
C TYR A 90 18.00 8.11 13.80
N LEU A 91 18.26 6.99 14.49
CA LEU A 91 18.10 6.91 15.93
C LEU A 91 19.46 7.04 16.62
N PHE A 92 19.66 8.14 17.34
CA PHE A 92 20.87 8.35 18.13
C PHE A 92 20.65 7.84 19.56
N VAL A 93 21.17 6.65 19.85
CA VAL A 93 21.05 5.95 21.15
C VAL A 93 22.40 5.79 21.83
N GLY A 94 22.39 5.72 23.16
CA GLY A 94 23.60 5.58 23.96
C GLY A 94 23.35 5.94 25.42
N ALA A 95 24.32 5.64 26.29
CA ALA A 95 24.23 5.88 27.72
C ALA A 95 23.96 7.37 28.07
N PRO A 96 23.45 7.67 29.29
CA PRO A 96 23.31 9.04 29.74
C PRO A 96 24.63 9.83 29.65
N LYS A 97 24.56 11.13 29.31
CA LYS A 97 25.71 12.06 29.27
C LYS A 97 26.82 11.76 28.24
N VAL A 98 26.63 10.84 27.30
CA VAL A 98 27.61 10.57 26.20
C VAL A 98 27.63 11.62 25.07
N GLY A 99 26.89 12.72 25.20
CA GLY A 99 26.93 13.83 24.23
C GLY A 99 25.98 13.72 23.03
N LYS A 100 24.95 12.86 23.06
CA LYS A 100 23.96 12.74 21.96
C LYS A 100 23.31 14.07 21.56
N SER A 101 22.91 14.88 22.56
CA SER A 101 22.33 16.21 22.31
C SER A 101 23.33 17.18 21.71
N PHE A 102 24.60 17.11 22.14
CA PHE A 102 25.66 17.95 21.60
C PHE A 102 25.94 17.61 20.13
N LEU A 103 25.99 16.32 19.78
CA LEU A 103 26.11 15.87 18.39
C LEU A 103 24.93 16.35 17.53
N MET A 104 23.69 16.30 18.04
CA MET A 104 22.52 16.83 17.30
C MET A 104 22.65 18.32 17.01
N VAL A 105 23.16 19.11 17.96
CA VAL A 105 23.39 20.55 17.75
C VAL A 105 24.45 20.79 16.68
N GLN A 106 25.54 20.00 16.69
CA GLN A 106 26.58 20.10 15.66
C GLN A 106 26.02 19.78 14.27
N LEU A 107 25.17 18.76 14.15
CA LEU A 107 24.50 18.41 12.89
C LEU A 107 23.51 19.49 12.43
N ALA A 108 22.82 20.16 13.36
CA ALA A 108 21.86 21.22 13.03
C ALA A 108 22.50 22.54 12.59
N PHE A 109 23.77 22.77 12.96
CA PHE A 109 24.53 23.96 12.57
C PHE A 109 25.29 23.78 11.25
N MET A 110 25.37 22.55 10.73
CA MET A 110 26.09 22.23 9.50
C MET A 110 25.36 22.69 8.24
#